data_AF-A0A0C2JER1-F1
#
_entry.id   AF-A0A0C2JER1-F1
#
_cell.length_a   1.000
_cell.length_b   1.000
_cell.length_c   1.000
_cell.angle_alpha   90.00
_cell.angle_beta   90.00
_cell.angle_gamma   90.00
#
_symmetry.space_group_name_H-M   'P 1'
#
loop_
_entity.id
_entity.type
_entity.pdbx_description
1 polymer ?
#
loop_
_entity_poly.entity_id
_entity_poly.type
_entity_poly.pdbx_seq_one_letter_code
_entity_poly.pdbx_strand_id
1 'polypeptide(L)'
;MLLKAAVFVVFLKLILWDLFLRCSSIDERLSITHDEFANSNELKFLAQNRLDLIGYEDKYINFSRLDDPLLIEHTKRILDKSCGEYVDVIIFMISSPDNTHLRESHRNVIGNQRIKSESRTLKNKYRHCFVYTVGYSGKEYLDEYVDTESLRFSDIIRIPLVESYYNLPKKVSTSLAVLNHFKDRFEYVLKTDDDTVIKTNILIPMIFSEFRKFDIVGYVKEAPCVIRHENDKFYMSKDDMSSDHFHSHPQGGGYIIRSSVVKGIILISSTTQHITNLKT
;
A
#
# COMPACT_ATOMS: atom_id res chain seq x y z
N MET A 1 0.83 -26.02 -4.22
CA MET A 1 -0.36 -25.14 -4.30
C MET A 1 -0.33 -24.46 -5.66
N LEU A 2 -1.28 -24.78 -6.55
CA LEU A 2 -1.30 -24.25 -7.93
C LEU A 2 -2.01 -22.90 -7.94
N LEU A 3 -1.24 -21.81 -8.11
CA LEU A 3 -1.74 -20.44 -8.22
C LEU A 3 -2.48 -20.28 -9.56
N LYS A 4 -3.74 -19.84 -9.54
CA LYS A 4 -4.51 -19.53 -10.76
C LYS A 4 -4.60 -18.01 -10.93
N ALA A 5 -4.15 -17.49 -12.08
CA ALA A 5 -4.20 -16.07 -12.45
C ALA A 5 -5.14 -15.84 -13.65
N ALA A 6 -5.71 -14.64 -13.75
CA ALA A 6 -6.53 -14.18 -14.87
C ALA A 6 -6.06 -12.81 -15.36
N VAL A 7 -6.21 -12.55 -16.66
CA VAL A 7 -5.77 -11.30 -17.34
C VAL A 7 -6.98 -10.39 -17.55
N PHE A 8 -6.91 -9.12 -17.14
CA PHE A 8 -7.90 -8.12 -17.55
C PHE A 8 -7.31 -6.71 -17.72
N VAL A 9 -7.71 -6.03 -18.81
CA VAL A 9 -7.25 -4.69 -19.21
C VAL A 9 -8.13 -3.63 -18.55
N VAL A 10 -7.55 -2.75 -17.73
CA VAL A 10 -8.19 -1.49 -17.33
C VAL A 10 -7.20 -0.35 -17.59
N PHE A 11 -7.52 0.46 -18.59
CA PHE A 11 -6.83 1.74 -18.86
C PHE A 11 -7.68 2.89 -18.32
N LEU A 12 -7.06 3.86 -17.66
CA LEU A 12 -7.55 5.24 -17.66
C LEU A 12 -6.36 6.21 -17.58
N LYS A 13 -6.11 6.92 -18.70
CA LYS A 13 -5.47 8.24 -18.70
C LYS A 13 -6.60 9.24 -18.99
N LEU A 14 -6.43 10.48 -18.50
CA LEU A 14 -7.30 11.67 -18.63
C LEU A 14 -8.17 11.92 -17.39
N ILE A 15 -7.68 12.80 -16.50
CA ILE A 15 -8.32 13.96 -15.84
C ILE A 15 -7.23 14.54 -14.92
N LEU A 16 -6.28 15.31 -15.46
CA LEU A 16 -5.20 15.92 -14.65
C LEU A 16 -4.97 17.41 -14.93
N TRP A 17 -5.87 18.09 -15.64
CA TRP A 17 -5.72 19.54 -15.86
C TRP A 17 -6.75 20.41 -15.11
N ASP A 18 -7.95 19.90 -14.83
CA ASP A 18 -9.02 20.71 -14.23
C ASP A 18 -8.96 20.84 -12.69
N LEU A 19 -8.11 20.07 -12.01
CA LEU A 19 -7.96 20.12 -10.54
C LEU A 19 -6.90 21.14 -10.06
N PHE A 20 -6.12 21.72 -10.96
CA PHE A 20 -5.00 22.62 -10.63
C PHE A 20 -5.43 24.03 -10.15
N LEU A 21 -6.71 24.40 -10.23
CA LEU A 21 -7.17 25.78 -9.96
C LEU A 21 -8.03 25.97 -8.70
N ARG A 22 -8.14 25.00 -7.78
CA ARG A 22 -9.03 25.13 -6.61
C ARG A 22 -8.43 24.92 -5.21
N CYS A 23 -7.13 24.72 -5.07
CA CYS A 23 -6.51 24.58 -3.75
C CYS A 23 -5.77 25.84 -3.32
N SER A 24 -6.46 26.71 -2.59
CA SER A 24 -5.81 27.70 -1.73
C SER A 24 -6.63 27.86 -0.46
N SER A 25 -6.39 26.98 0.52
CA SER A 25 -6.54 27.28 1.95
C SER A 25 -5.91 26.15 2.77
N ILE A 26 -4.74 26.43 3.34
CA ILE A 26 -4.13 25.64 4.41
C ILE A 26 -4.93 25.94 5.68
N ASP A 27 -5.52 24.92 6.31
CA ASP A 27 -6.26 25.06 7.58
C ASP A 27 -5.26 24.95 8.75
N GLU A 28 -4.80 26.10 9.24
CA GLU A 28 -4.00 26.25 10.47
C GLU A 28 -4.87 26.09 11.72
N ARG A 29 -5.17 24.85 12.12
CA ARG A 29 -5.60 24.54 13.50
C ARG A 29 -4.93 23.27 14.00
N LEU A 30 -3.65 23.39 14.32
CA LEU A 30 -2.92 22.44 15.15
C LEU A 30 -3.20 22.77 16.62
N SER A 31 -4.13 22.06 17.23
CA SER A 31 -4.19 21.96 18.69
C SER A 31 -4.59 20.53 19.08
N ILE A 32 -3.60 19.65 19.15
CA ILE A 32 -3.71 18.39 19.85
C ILE A 32 -3.18 18.64 21.27
N THR A 33 -4.01 18.44 22.28
CA THR A 33 -3.64 18.59 23.69
C THR A 33 -2.56 17.57 24.05
N HIS A 34 -1.37 18.08 24.38
CA HIS A 34 -0.12 17.30 24.49
C HIS A 34 -0.06 16.28 25.64
N ASP A 35 -0.86 16.45 26.71
CA ASP A 35 -0.56 15.77 27.97
C ASP A 35 -1.14 14.34 28.12
N GLU A 36 -2.18 13.94 27.38
CA GLU A 36 -2.67 12.54 27.39
C GLU A 36 -2.07 11.68 26.27
N PHE A 37 -1.52 12.29 25.22
CA PHE A 37 -1.01 11.57 24.05
C PHE A 37 0.47 11.18 24.18
N ALA A 38 1.25 11.92 24.98
CA ALA A 38 2.70 11.77 25.17
C ALA A 38 3.15 10.38 25.67
N ASN A 39 2.24 9.59 26.25
CA ASN A 39 2.50 8.23 26.76
C ASN A 39 1.96 7.09 25.87
N SER A 40 1.41 7.40 24.70
CA SER A 40 0.82 6.38 23.82
C SER A 40 1.89 5.52 23.15
N ASN A 41 1.65 4.20 23.06
CA ASN A 41 2.48 3.27 22.27
C ASN A 41 2.58 3.70 20.80
N GLU A 42 1.56 4.42 20.31
CA GLU A 42 1.55 5.03 18.98
C GLU A 42 2.67 6.07 18.80
N LEU A 43 2.84 7.02 19.72
CA LEU A 43 3.93 8.00 19.61
C LEU A 43 5.31 7.33 19.76
N LYS A 44 5.41 6.32 20.63
CA LYS A 44 6.64 5.52 20.77
C LYS A 44 6.99 4.81 19.48
N PHE A 45 6.01 4.16 18.85
CA PHE A 45 6.17 3.49 17.56
C PHE A 45 6.66 4.47 16.47
N LEU A 46 6.01 5.62 16.34
CA LEU A 46 6.34 6.62 15.32
C LEU A 46 7.75 7.20 15.56
N ALA A 47 8.07 7.57 16.80
CA ALA A 47 9.38 8.11 17.14
C ALA A 47 10.51 7.08 16.98
N GLN A 48 10.29 5.84 17.44
CA GLN A 48 11.28 4.76 17.33
C GLN A 48 11.60 4.46 15.87
N ASN A 49 10.60 4.33 14.99
CA ASN A 49 10.87 4.01 13.59
C ASN A 49 11.54 5.15 12.82
N ARG A 50 11.30 6.42 13.18
CA ARG A 50 12.07 7.54 12.62
C ARG A 50 13.56 7.40 12.94
N LEU A 51 13.90 7.03 14.18
CA LEU A 51 15.29 6.89 14.63
C LEU A 51 15.97 5.64 14.07
N ASP A 52 15.30 4.49 14.13
CA ASP A 52 15.86 3.18 13.72
C ASP A 52 16.17 3.07 12.22
N LEU A 53 15.65 4.00 11.40
CA LEU A 53 15.86 4.02 9.96
C LEU A 53 16.96 4.99 9.50
N ILE A 54 17.55 5.77 10.43
CA ILE A 54 18.70 6.62 10.13
C ILE A 54 19.89 5.71 9.77
N GLY A 55 20.30 5.74 8.49
CA GLY A 55 21.41 4.93 7.98
C GLY A 55 21.07 3.46 7.67
N TYR A 56 19.79 3.08 7.63
CA TYR A 56 19.37 1.70 7.34
C TYR A 56 19.31 1.42 5.83
N GLU A 57 20.30 0.70 5.31
CA GLU A 57 20.33 0.18 3.94
C GLU A 57 20.36 -1.35 3.95
N ASP A 58 19.19 -2.00 3.98
CA ASP A 58 19.12 -3.46 3.90
C ASP A 58 18.77 -3.94 2.49
N LYS A 59 19.48 -4.98 2.04
CA LYS A 59 19.26 -5.65 0.75
C LYS A 59 18.09 -6.63 0.83
N TYR A 60 17.77 -7.15 2.02
CA TYR A 60 16.69 -8.10 2.28
C TYR A 60 15.58 -7.47 3.13
N ILE A 61 14.39 -8.07 3.13
CA ILE A 61 13.32 -7.68 4.06
C ILE A 61 13.58 -8.38 5.39
N ASN A 62 13.83 -7.61 6.45
CA ASN A 62 13.92 -8.15 7.79
C ASN A 62 12.50 -8.39 8.37
N PHE A 63 11.94 -9.56 8.11
CA PHE A 63 10.61 -9.93 8.60
C PHE A 63 10.48 -9.95 10.12
N SER A 64 11.59 -10.06 10.87
CA SER A 64 11.52 -9.99 12.35
C SER A 64 11.09 -8.61 12.85
N ARG A 65 11.34 -7.53 12.08
CA ARG A 65 10.80 -6.19 12.38
C ARG A 65 9.28 -6.11 12.17
N LEU A 66 8.68 -7.07 11.46
CA LEU A 66 7.24 -7.06 11.16
C LEU A 66 6.41 -7.70 12.27
N ASP A 67 7.05 -8.49 13.12
CA ASP A 67 6.47 -9.02 14.36
C ASP A 67 6.56 -8.01 15.53
N ASP A 68 7.04 -6.78 15.28
CA ASP A 68 7.13 -5.72 16.29
C ASP A 68 5.73 -5.43 16.89
N PRO A 69 5.55 -5.62 18.21
CA PRO A 69 4.28 -5.36 18.88
C PRO A 69 3.76 -3.94 18.65
N LEU A 70 4.65 -2.95 18.55
CA LEU A 70 4.28 -1.56 18.32
C LEU A 70 3.73 -1.34 16.91
N LEU A 71 4.33 -1.98 15.90
CA LEU A 71 3.82 -1.96 14.51
C LEU A 71 2.45 -2.65 14.39
N ILE A 72 2.30 -3.79 15.07
CA ILE A 72 1.04 -4.54 15.09
C ILE A 72 -0.04 -3.70 15.77
N GLU A 73 0.25 -3.05 16.91
CA GLU A 73 -0.69 -2.18 17.61
C GLU A 73 -1.09 -0.96 16.77
N HIS A 74 -0.12 -0.28 16.16
CA HIS A 74 -0.34 0.81 15.22
C HIS A 74 -1.28 0.40 14.09
N THR A 75 -0.98 -0.72 13.44
CA THR A 75 -1.80 -1.26 12.35
C THR A 75 -3.20 -1.62 12.83
N LYS A 76 -3.32 -2.25 13.99
CA LYS A 76 -4.61 -2.59 14.59
C LYS A 76 -5.46 -1.33 14.81
N ARG A 77 -4.88 -0.27 15.38
CA ARG A 77 -5.56 1.02 15.63
C ARG A 77 -6.12 1.59 14.33
N ILE A 78 -5.32 1.59 13.27
CA ILE A 78 -5.75 2.03 11.94
C ILE A 78 -6.89 1.18 11.43
N LEU A 79 -6.75 -0.15 11.40
CA LEU A 79 -7.80 -1.05 10.92
C LEU A 79 -9.10 -0.96 11.73
N ASP A 80 -9.02 -0.73 13.05
CA ASP A 80 -10.20 -0.58 13.90
C ASP A 80 -11.00 0.68 13.56
N LYS A 81 -10.30 1.80 13.34
CA LYS A 81 -10.93 3.06 12.91
C LYS A 81 -11.38 3.00 11.46
N SER A 82 -10.53 2.44 10.61
CA SER A 82 -10.65 2.42 9.17
C SER A 82 -11.68 1.39 8.71
N CYS A 83 -11.47 0.13 9.06
CA CYS A 83 -12.20 -1.01 8.52
C CYS A 83 -13.25 -1.55 9.49
N GLY A 84 -13.07 -1.36 10.81
CA GLY A 84 -13.87 -2.03 11.82
C GLY A 84 -13.56 -3.53 11.86
N GLU A 85 -14.37 -4.32 12.55
CA GLU A 85 -14.04 -5.72 12.85
C GLU A 85 -13.72 -6.57 11.61
N TYR A 86 -14.52 -6.43 10.55
CA TYR A 86 -14.36 -7.19 9.31
C TYR A 86 -14.78 -6.38 8.09
N VAL A 87 -14.04 -6.54 6.99
CA VAL A 87 -14.40 -6.08 5.64
C VAL A 87 -14.17 -7.19 4.63
N ASP A 88 -14.88 -7.19 3.51
CA ASP A 88 -14.68 -8.19 2.46
C ASP A 88 -13.37 -7.92 1.68
N VAL A 89 -13.02 -6.64 1.50
CA VAL A 89 -11.80 -6.20 0.81
C VAL A 89 -11.10 -5.07 1.55
N ILE A 90 -9.81 -5.23 1.87
CA ILE A 90 -8.94 -4.10 2.25
C ILE A 90 -8.25 -3.56 1.01
N ILE A 91 -8.41 -2.27 0.72
CA ILE A 91 -7.72 -1.59 -0.36
C ILE A 91 -6.55 -0.83 0.25
N PHE A 92 -5.33 -1.31 0.03
CA PHE A 92 -4.14 -0.60 0.49
C PHE A 92 -3.46 0.13 -0.68
N MET A 93 -3.26 1.42 -0.50
CA MET A 93 -2.61 2.28 -1.48
C MET A 93 -1.17 2.52 -1.03
N ILE A 94 -0.20 2.25 -1.89
CA ILE A 94 1.17 2.68 -1.63
C ILE A 94 1.28 4.18 -1.92
N SER A 95 1.78 4.96 -0.96
CA SER A 95 1.89 6.42 -1.09
C SER A 95 3.19 6.96 -0.52
N SER A 96 3.78 8.01 -1.10
CA SER A 96 5.04 8.62 -0.63
C SER A 96 4.78 9.70 0.42
N PRO A 97 5.72 9.98 1.36
CA PRO A 97 5.64 11.14 2.24
C PRO A 97 5.27 12.46 1.53
N ASP A 98 5.85 12.73 0.36
CA ASP A 98 5.58 13.93 -0.45
C ASP A 98 4.15 13.98 -1.05
N ASN A 99 3.46 12.84 -1.09
CA ASN A 99 2.15 12.69 -1.75
C ASN A 99 0.96 13.00 -0.84
N THR A 100 1.15 13.84 0.19
CA THR A 100 0.04 14.31 1.06
C THR A 100 -1.14 14.82 0.25
N HIS A 101 -0.88 15.63 -0.76
CA HIS A 101 -1.92 16.22 -1.61
C HIS A 101 -2.72 15.17 -2.40
N LEU A 102 -2.09 14.05 -2.80
CA LEU A 102 -2.79 12.94 -3.44
C LEU A 102 -3.67 12.20 -2.43
N ARG A 103 -3.16 11.93 -1.21
CA ARG A 103 -3.95 11.32 -0.14
C ARG A 103 -5.14 12.19 0.24
N GLU A 104 -4.96 13.50 0.36
CA GLU A 104 -6.04 14.46 0.61
C GLU A 104 -7.06 14.49 -0.52
N SER A 105 -6.60 14.56 -1.78
CA SER A 105 -7.47 14.50 -2.95
C SER A 105 -8.28 13.20 -2.99
N HIS A 106 -7.64 12.07 -2.69
CA HIS A 106 -8.30 10.77 -2.62
C HIS A 106 -9.35 10.75 -1.49
N ARG A 107 -9.03 11.24 -0.28
CA ARG A 107 -10.00 11.41 0.83
C ARG A 107 -11.21 12.25 0.42
N ASN A 108 -11.00 13.32 -0.36
CA ASN A 108 -12.07 14.18 -0.87
C ASN A 108 -12.96 13.44 -1.88
N VAL A 109 -12.37 12.64 -2.77
CA VAL A 109 -13.11 11.88 -3.80
C VAL A 109 -13.93 10.73 -3.20
N ILE A 110 -13.36 9.96 -2.28
CA ILE A 110 -14.11 8.90 -1.57
C ILE A 110 -15.13 9.50 -0.58
N GLY A 111 -14.98 10.78 -0.25
CA GLY A 111 -15.80 11.55 0.67
C GLY A 111 -15.40 11.35 2.13
N ASN A 112 -15.82 12.29 2.98
CA ASN A 112 -15.69 12.23 4.46
C ASN A 112 -16.45 11.04 5.10
N GLN A 113 -17.00 10.11 4.31
CA GLN A 113 -17.51 8.83 4.79
C GLN A 113 -16.32 8.01 5.25
N ARG A 114 -16.01 8.19 6.53
CA ARG A 114 -14.95 7.56 7.31
C ARG A 114 -14.83 6.08 6.98
N ILE A 115 -13.98 5.78 6.01
CA ILE A 115 -13.15 4.59 5.85
C ILE A 115 -13.87 3.23 5.76
N LYS A 116 -15.18 3.15 5.96
CA LYS A 116 -16.04 1.98 5.73
C LYS A 116 -16.98 2.29 4.58
N SER A 117 -16.72 1.67 3.44
CA SER A 117 -17.49 1.83 2.22
C SER A 117 -18.19 0.52 1.86
N GLU A 118 -19.28 0.65 1.11
CA GLU A 118 -20.11 -0.49 0.74
C GLU A 118 -20.33 -0.49 -0.77
N SER A 119 -20.01 -1.60 -1.41
CA SER A 119 -20.39 -1.88 -2.79
C SER A 119 -21.55 -2.85 -2.77
N ARG A 120 -22.53 -2.64 -3.65
CA ARG A 120 -23.77 -3.40 -3.65
C ARG A 120 -24.08 -3.95 -5.03
N THR A 121 -24.62 -5.15 -5.05
CA THR A 121 -25.39 -5.70 -6.17
C THR A 121 -26.86 -5.74 -5.76
N LEU A 122 -27.74 -6.21 -6.65
CA LEU A 122 -29.15 -6.42 -6.32
C LEU A 122 -29.36 -7.42 -5.17
N LYS A 123 -28.40 -8.34 -4.94
CA LYS A 123 -28.55 -9.47 -3.98
C LYS A 123 -27.57 -9.42 -2.81
N ASN A 124 -26.37 -8.88 -3.01
CA ASN A 124 -25.27 -8.93 -2.06
C ASN A 124 -24.72 -7.53 -1.77
N LYS A 125 -24.16 -7.39 -0.57
CA LYS A 125 -23.48 -6.19 -0.08
C LYS A 125 -22.07 -6.59 0.35
N TYR A 126 -21.08 -5.82 -0.09
CA TYR A 126 -19.66 -6.05 0.16
C TYR A 126 -19.05 -4.81 0.82
N ARG A 127 -18.44 -5.00 1.99
CA ARG A 127 -17.75 -3.98 2.77
C ARG A 127 -16.30 -3.87 2.32
N HIS A 128 -15.81 -2.65 2.24
CA HIS A 128 -14.41 -2.38 1.96
C HIS A 128 -13.94 -1.16 2.72
N CYS A 129 -12.63 -1.07 2.89
CA CYS A 129 -11.97 0.09 3.46
C CYS A 129 -10.73 0.44 2.66
N PHE A 130 -10.29 1.70 2.83
CA PHE A 130 -9.04 2.20 2.26
C PHE A 130 -8.05 2.45 3.39
N VAL A 131 -6.80 2.06 3.16
CA VAL A 131 -5.66 2.44 4.00
C VAL A 131 -4.50 2.85 3.10
N TYR A 132 -3.72 3.82 3.54
CA TYR A 132 -2.45 4.16 2.91
C TYR A 132 -1.32 3.40 3.60
N THR A 133 -0.27 3.12 2.84
CA THR A 133 0.99 2.60 3.37
C THR A 133 2.08 3.57 2.97
N VAL A 134 2.77 4.12 3.97
CA VAL A 134 3.76 5.20 3.79
C VAL A 134 4.98 4.88 4.64
N GLY A 135 6.15 4.82 4.03
CA GLY A 135 7.44 4.68 4.70
C GLY A 135 8.08 6.04 5.03
N TYR A 136 9.33 6.04 5.45
CA TYR A 136 10.02 7.22 5.96
C TYR A 136 10.92 7.84 4.89
N SER A 137 10.85 9.15 4.73
CA SER A 137 11.67 9.90 3.78
C SER A 137 13.10 10.12 4.24
N GLY A 138 13.35 10.00 5.56
CA GLY A 138 14.63 10.37 6.18
C GLY A 138 14.77 11.88 6.41
N LYS A 139 13.74 12.67 6.04
CA LYS A 139 13.65 14.10 6.33
C LYS A 139 12.72 14.29 7.51
N GLU A 140 13.27 14.66 8.66
CA GLU A 140 12.54 14.79 9.93
C GLU A 140 11.23 15.58 9.79
N TYR A 141 11.29 16.79 9.21
CA TYR A 141 10.10 17.64 9.05
C TYR A 141 8.97 16.98 8.24
N LEU A 142 9.32 16.19 7.21
CA LEU A 142 8.34 15.56 6.33
C LEU A 142 7.76 14.31 6.99
N ASP A 143 8.61 13.54 7.69
CA ASP A 143 8.16 12.37 8.43
C ASP A 143 7.27 12.75 9.62
N GLU A 144 7.57 13.85 10.33
CA GLU A 144 6.71 14.41 11.38
C GLU A 144 5.36 14.87 10.85
N TYR A 145 5.35 15.47 9.66
CA TYR A 145 4.11 15.87 8.99
C TYR A 145 3.23 14.65 8.69
N VAL A 146 3.80 13.60 8.10
CA VAL A 146 3.07 12.35 7.79
C VAL A 146 2.63 11.63 9.05
N ASP A 147 3.42 11.68 10.12
CA ASP A 147 3.05 11.09 11.41
C ASP A 147 1.86 11.84 12.02
N THR A 148 1.85 13.17 11.95
CA THR A 148 0.71 14.00 12.36
C THR A 148 -0.53 13.70 11.51
N GLU A 149 -0.37 13.53 10.20
CA GLU A 149 -1.44 13.10 9.30
C GLU A 149 -2.00 11.72 9.69
N SER A 150 -1.13 10.74 9.97
CA SER A 150 -1.53 9.39 10.40
C SER A 150 -2.33 9.42 11.70
N LEU A 151 -1.92 10.26 12.67
CA LEU A 151 -2.65 10.46 13.91
C LEU A 151 -4.03 11.09 13.65
N ARG A 152 -4.08 12.13 12.81
CA ARG A 152 -5.31 12.89 12.51
C ARG A 152 -6.36 12.05 11.79
N PHE A 153 -5.96 11.31 10.75
CA PHE A 153 -6.90 10.61 9.87
C PHE A 153 -7.04 9.12 10.21
N SER A 154 -6.08 8.52 10.90
CA SER A 154 -6.08 7.11 11.29
C SER A 154 -6.27 6.14 10.11
N ASP A 155 -5.74 6.52 8.95
CA ASP A 155 -5.83 5.78 7.69
C ASP A 155 -4.45 5.48 7.06
N ILE A 156 -3.33 5.83 7.73
CA ILE A 156 -1.97 5.60 7.23
C ILE A 156 -1.26 4.57 8.09
N ILE A 157 -1.01 3.39 7.53
CA ILE A 157 -0.07 2.41 8.09
C ILE A 157 1.34 2.88 7.78
N ARG A 158 2.05 3.33 8.81
CA ARG A 158 3.46 3.73 8.72
C ARG A 158 4.31 2.47 8.64
N ILE A 159 4.96 2.29 7.50
CA ILE A 159 5.78 1.12 7.22
C ILE A 159 7.21 1.43 7.64
N PRO A 160 7.89 0.57 8.42
CA PRO A 160 9.26 0.79 8.89
C PRO A 160 10.28 0.55 7.77
N LEU A 161 10.24 1.38 6.74
CA LEU A 161 11.04 1.27 5.53
C LEU A 161 11.39 2.67 5.01
N VAL A 162 12.63 2.87 4.59
CA VAL A 162 13.05 4.09 3.90
C VAL A 162 12.44 4.13 2.50
N GLU A 163 11.77 5.22 2.19
CA GLU A 163 11.10 5.43 0.91
C GLU A 163 12.08 5.67 -0.21
N SER A 164 11.93 4.87 -1.26
CA SER A 164 12.58 5.07 -2.54
C SER A 164 11.82 4.30 -3.59
N TYR A 165 11.97 4.70 -4.85
CA TYR A 165 11.39 3.97 -5.97
C TYR A 165 11.86 2.49 -5.98
N TYR A 166 13.11 2.22 -5.58
CA TYR A 166 13.67 0.87 -5.53
C TYR A 166 13.13 0.03 -4.39
N ASN A 167 12.67 0.67 -3.31
CA ASN A 167 12.07 0.00 -2.17
C ASN A 167 10.57 -0.29 -2.36
N LEU A 168 9.95 0.07 -3.48
CA LEU A 168 8.53 -0.23 -3.74
C LEU A 168 8.16 -1.71 -3.60
N PRO A 169 8.92 -2.69 -4.14
CA PRO A 169 8.61 -4.11 -3.94
C PRO A 169 8.69 -4.53 -2.47
N LYS A 170 9.65 -3.97 -1.71
CA LYS A 170 9.78 -4.19 -0.27
C LYS A 170 8.58 -3.61 0.47
N LYS A 171 8.19 -2.37 0.14
CA LYS A 171 7.04 -1.69 0.71
C LYS A 171 5.77 -2.52 0.56
N VAL A 172 5.48 -2.99 -0.67
CA VAL A 172 4.31 -3.84 -0.93
C VAL A 172 4.38 -5.14 -0.13
N SER A 173 5.52 -5.83 -0.13
CA SER A 173 5.69 -7.09 0.61
C SER A 173 5.51 -6.89 2.11
N THR A 174 6.06 -5.81 2.65
CA THR A 174 5.92 -5.42 4.06
C THR A 174 4.48 -5.06 4.39
N SER A 175 3.79 -4.29 3.55
CA SER A 175 2.37 -3.98 3.73
C SER A 175 1.51 -5.24 3.77
N LEU A 176 1.76 -6.19 2.86
CA LEU A 176 1.08 -7.49 2.86
C LEU A 176 1.38 -8.29 4.14
N ALA A 177 2.62 -8.29 4.61
CA ALA A 177 3.03 -8.99 5.83
C ALA A 177 2.36 -8.42 7.08
N VAL A 178 2.38 -7.09 7.22
CA VAL A 178 1.71 -6.40 8.32
C VAL A 178 0.20 -6.69 8.31
N LEU A 179 -0.45 -6.63 7.14
CA LEU A 179 -1.88 -6.97 7.01
C LEU A 179 -2.16 -8.46 7.29
N ASN A 180 -1.20 -9.37 7.02
CA ASN A 180 -1.38 -10.80 7.25
C ASN A 180 -1.48 -11.19 8.74
N HIS A 181 -1.04 -10.34 9.67
CA HIS A 181 -1.36 -10.48 11.09
C HIS A 181 -2.87 -10.38 11.39
N PHE A 182 -3.61 -9.76 10.48
CA PHE A 182 -5.06 -9.52 10.57
C PHE A 182 -5.83 -10.27 9.48
N LYS A 183 -5.26 -11.34 8.91
CA LYS A 183 -5.81 -12.09 7.77
C LYS A 183 -7.26 -12.58 7.93
N ASP A 184 -7.74 -12.72 9.15
CA ASP A 184 -9.11 -13.18 9.46
C ASP A 184 -10.14 -12.01 9.43
N ARG A 185 -9.68 -10.76 9.27
CA ARG A 185 -10.53 -9.56 9.14
C ARG A 185 -10.92 -9.23 7.70
N PHE A 186 -10.40 -9.99 6.72
CA PHE A 186 -10.68 -9.77 5.30
C PHE A 186 -10.53 -11.02 4.42
N GLU A 187 -11.28 -11.10 3.32
CA GLU A 187 -11.14 -12.19 2.33
C GLU A 187 -10.09 -11.82 1.25
N TYR A 188 -10.03 -10.55 0.83
CA TYR A 188 -9.09 -10.07 -0.18
C TYR A 188 -8.39 -8.77 0.23
N VAL A 189 -7.19 -8.59 -0.30
CA VAL A 189 -6.49 -7.30 -0.34
C VAL A 189 -6.39 -6.82 -1.78
N LEU A 190 -6.61 -5.54 -2.01
CA LEU A 190 -6.36 -4.87 -3.29
C LEU A 190 -5.19 -3.90 -3.09
N LYS A 191 -4.07 -4.16 -3.75
CA LYS A 191 -2.96 -3.22 -3.86
C LYS A 191 -3.28 -2.22 -4.96
N THR A 192 -3.03 -0.94 -4.73
CA THR A 192 -3.03 0.09 -5.79
C THR A 192 -2.02 1.21 -5.49
N ASP A 193 -1.85 2.14 -6.42
CA ASP A 193 -1.02 3.34 -6.25
C ASP A 193 -1.88 4.56 -5.85
N ASP A 194 -1.29 5.56 -5.20
CA ASP A 194 -2.00 6.77 -4.74
C ASP A 194 -2.38 7.75 -5.86
N ASP A 195 -1.90 7.52 -7.08
CA ASP A 195 -2.26 8.24 -8.31
C ASP A 195 -3.31 7.48 -9.15
N THR A 196 -3.97 6.47 -8.58
CA THR A 196 -4.99 5.65 -9.25
C THR A 196 -6.40 5.89 -8.72
N VAL A 197 -7.40 5.66 -9.58
CA VAL A 197 -8.82 5.71 -9.21
C VAL A 197 -9.44 4.34 -9.37
N ILE A 198 -10.06 3.83 -8.30
CA ILE A 198 -10.73 2.52 -8.30
C ILE A 198 -12.25 2.71 -8.34
N LYS A 199 -12.91 2.10 -9.33
CA LYS A 199 -14.37 1.99 -9.38
C LYS A 199 -14.86 0.82 -8.51
N THR A 200 -14.86 1.02 -7.20
CA THR A 200 -15.16 -0.05 -6.21
C THR A 200 -16.54 -0.66 -6.39
N ASN A 201 -17.53 0.15 -6.78
CA ASN A 201 -18.89 -0.27 -7.10
C ASN A 201 -18.99 -1.32 -8.23
N ILE A 202 -17.99 -1.40 -9.11
CA ILE A 202 -17.91 -2.39 -10.18
C ILE A 202 -16.94 -3.51 -9.78
N LEU A 203 -15.73 -3.13 -9.38
CA LEU A 203 -14.64 -4.09 -9.16
C LEU A 203 -14.94 -5.07 -8.02
N ILE A 204 -15.47 -4.59 -6.89
CA ILE A 204 -15.69 -5.43 -5.72
C ILE A 204 -16.73 -6.52 -6.00
N PRO A 205 -17.93 -6.23 -6.54
CA PRO A 205 -18.84 -7.27 -6.98
C PRO A 205 -18.20 -8.33 -7.88
N MET A 206 -17.39 -7.93 -8.86
CA MET A 206 -16.72 -8.85 -9.78
C MET A 206 -15.76 -9.82 -9.08
N ILE A 207 -15.08 -9.38 -8.02
CA ILE A 207 -14.22 -10.26 -7.19
C ILE A 207 -15.02 -11.46 -6.68
N PHE A 208 -16.24 -11.22 -6.20
CA PHE A 208 -17.06 -12.24 -5.55
C PHE A 208 -17.94 -13.04 -6.52
N SER A 209 -18.25 -12.51 -7.71
CA SER A 209 -19.06 -13.19 -8.72
C SER A 209 -18.23 -13.95 -9.75
N GLU A 210 -17.25 -13.29 -10.37
CA GLU A 210 -16.54 -13.80 -11.55
C GLU A 210 -15.15 -14.32 -11.21
N PHE A 211 -14.46 -13.62 -10.31
CA PHE A 211 -13.05 -13.89 -10.02
C PHE A 211 -12.80 -14.72 -8.77
N ARG A 212 -13.87 -15.16 -8.09
CA ARG A 212 -13.77 -15.90 -6.82
C ARG A 212 -12.97 -17.20 -6.90
N LYS A 213 -12.78 -17.76 -8.09
CA LYS A 213 -11.98 -18.97 -8.33
C LYS A 213 -10.46 -18.74 -8.44
N PHE A 214 -10.02 -17.48 -8.48
CA PHE A 214 -8.62 -17.08 -8.62
C PHE A 214 -8.05 -16.59 -7.29
N ASP A 215 -6.76 -16.79 -7.09
CA ASP A 215 -6.07 -16.32 -5.89
C ASP A 215 -5.45 -14.94 -6.09
N ILE A 216 -5.08 -14.62 -7.33
CA ILE A 216 -4.56 -13.31 -7.73
C ILE A 216 -5.27 -12.86 -9.00
N VAL A 217 -5.72 -11.61 -9.02
CA VAL A 217 -6.43 -11.00 -10.15
C VAL A 217 -5.79 -9.66 -10.47
N GLY A 218 -5.45 -9.43 -11.73
CA GLY A 218 -4.88 -8.17 -12.19
C GLY A 218 -4.59 -8.19 -13.68
N TYR A 219 -4.01 -7.12 -14.20
CA TYR A 219 -3.53 -7.14 -15.58
C TYR A 219 -2.18 -7.84 -15.65
N VAL A 220 -2.15 -9.09 -16.08
CA VAL A 220 -0.90 -9.88 -16.13
C VAL A 220 -0.09 -9.49 -17.35
N LYS A 221 1.18 -9.11 -17.11
CA LYS A 221 2.20 -9.04 -18.15
C LYS A 221 2.76 -10.45 -18.34
N GLU A 222 2.54 -11.02 -19.51
CA GLU A 222 3.05 -12.35 -19.85
C GLU A 222 4.51 -12.25 -20.29
N ALA A 223 5.40 -12.87 -19.51
CA ALA A 223 6.85 -12.92 -19.74
C ALA A 223 7.45 -11.63 -20.35
N PRO A 224 7.29 -10.45 -19.73
CA PRO A 224 7.73 -9.21 -20.36
C PRO A 224 9.26 -9.15 -20.45
N CYS A 225 9.78 -8.57 -21.53
CA CYS A 225 11.22 -8.38 -21.73
C CYS A 225 11.82 -7.48 -20.65
N VAL A 226 13.02 -7.82 -20.20
CA VAL A 226 13.84 -6.98 -19.34
C VAL A 226 14.44 -5.84 -20.18
N ILE A 227 14.24 -4.60 -19.75
CA ILE A 227 14.73 -3.44 -20.48
C ILE A 227 16.24 -3.28 -20.23
N ARG A 228 17.03 -3.34 -21.31
CA ARG A 228 18.50 -3.26 -21.28
C ARG A 228 19.06 -1.91 -21.75
N HIS A 229 18.18 -0.96 -22.01
CA HIS A 229 18.57 0.39 -22.41
C HIS A 229 18.88 1.23 -21.17
N GLU A 230 20.14 1.60 -20.99
CA GLU A 230 20.66 2.29 -19.81
C GLU A 230 20.01 3.64 -19.46
N ASN A 231 19.29 4.26 -20.39
CA ASN A 231 18.60 5.53 -20.19
C ASN A 231 17.11 5.35 -19.88
N ASP A 232 16.62 4.11 -19.82
CA ASP A 232 15.25 3.80 -19.46
C ASP A 232 15.11 3.68 -17.93
N LYS A 233 14.02 4.22 -17.38
CA LYS A 233 13.68 4.15 -15.95
C LYS A 233 13.63 2.71 -15.42
N PHE A 234 13.29 1.76 -16.28
CA PHE A 234 13.18 0.33 -15.95
C PHE A 234 14.41 -0.46 -16.39
N TYR A 235 15.52 0.22 -16.70
CA TYR A 235 16.79 -0.41 -17.03
C TYR A 235 17.22 -1.40 -15.94
N MET A 236 17.68 -2.57 -16.38
CA MET A 236 18.23 -3.59 -15.50
C MET A 236 19.43 -4.25 -16.16
N SER A 237 20.53 -4.37 -15.41
CA SER A 237 21.76 -4.99 -15.90
C SER A 237 21.63 -6.51 -15.97
N LYS A 238 22.53 -7.17 -16.71
CA LYS A 238 22.62 -8.64 -16.74
C LYS A 238 23.05 -9.23 -15.39
N ASP A 239 23.76 -8.46 -14.58
CA ASP A 239 24.17 -8.87 -13.23
C ASP A 239 22.99 -8.85 -12.26
N ASP A 240 22.08 -7.88 -12.39
CA ASP A 240 20.86 -7.81 -11.58
C ASP A 240 19.82 -8.84 -12.00
N MET A 241 19.72 -9.13 -13.31
CA MET A 241 18.81 -10.12 -13.87
C MET A 241 19.41 -10.74 -15.12
N SER A 242 19.85 -11.99 -15.00
CA SER A 242 20.50 -12.72 -16.10
C SER A 242 19.54 -13.07 -17.24
N SER A 243 18.29 -13.39 -16.90
CA SER A 243 17.21 -13.70 -17.86
C SER A 243 16.80 -12.47 -18.66
N ASP A 244 16.48 -12.64 -19.94
CA ASP A 244 15.97 -11.57 -20.80
C ASP A 244 14.47 -11.29 -20.64
N HIS A 245 13.77 -12.12 -19.86
CA HIS A 245 12.36 -11.94 -19.55
C HIS A 245 12.11 -12.09 -18.05
N PHE A 246 11.17 -11.30 -17.54
CA PHE A 246 10.61 -11.52 -16.20
C PHE A 246 9.64 -12.70 -16.22
N HIS A 247 9.40 -13.28 -15.05
CA HIS A 247 8.23 -14.15 -14.87
C HIS A 247 6.94 -13.35 -15.10
N SER A 248 5.88 -14.03 -15.52
CA SER A 248 4.56 -13.41 -15.65
C SER A 248 4.07 -12.88 -14.30
N HIS A 249 3.63 -11.62 -14.26
CA HIS A 249 3.22 -10.95 -13.03
C HIS A 249 2.12 -9.91 -13.30
N PRO A 250 1.26 -9.59 -12.32
CA PRO A 250 0.33 -8.49 -12.46
C PRO A 250 1.06 -7.16 -12.55
N GLN A 251 0.59 -6.27 -13.43
CA GLN A 251 1.12 -4.93 -13.59
C GLN A 251 0.94 -4.11 -12.31
N GLY A 252 1.91 -3.24 -12.02
CA GLY A 252 2.01 -2.50 -10.77
C GLY A 252 0.81 -1.60 -10.44
N GLY A 253 0.04 -1.13 -11.43
CA GLY A 253 -1.07 -0.18 -11.22
C GLY A 253 -2.22 -0.72 -10.36
N GLY A 254 -2.34 -2.04 -10.19
CA GLY A 254 -3.23 -2.61 -9.18
C GLY A 254 -3.53 -4.08 -9.39
N TYR A 255 -3.68 -4.81 -8.28
CA TYR A 255 -4.03 -6.24 -8.27
C TYR A 255 -4.62 -6.69 -6.94
N ILE A 256 -5.46 -7.70 -7.03
CA ILE A 256 -6.21 -8.30 -5.92
C ILE A 256 -5.55 -9.60 -5.54
N ILE A 257 -5.39 -9.84 -4.24
CA ILE A 257 -4.82 -11.07 -3.67
C ILE A 257 -5.77 -11.62 -2.61
N ARG A 258 -6.06 -12.92 -2.68
CA ARG A 258 -6.80 -13.64 -1.63
C ARG A 258 -5.96 -13.73 -0.36
N SER A 259 -6.57 -13.41 0.79
CA SER A 259 -5.94 -13.48 2.12
C SER A 259 -5.18 -14.80 2.35
N SER A 260 -5.76 -15.94 1.97
CA SER A 260 -5.18 -17.26 2.20
C SER A 260 -3.84 -17.53 1.50
N VAL A 261 -3.49 -16.79 0.44
CA VAL A 261 -2.20 -16.97 -0.27
C VAL A 261 -1.14 -15.95 0.15
N VAL A 262 -1.50 -14.92 0.90
CA VAL A 262 -0.59 -13.84 1.31
C VAL A 262 0.61 -14.38 2.10
N LYS A 263 0.39 -15.28 3.05
CA LYS A 263 1.48 -15.93 3.81
C LYS A 263 2.49 -16.65 2.90
N GLY A 264 2.02 -17.29 1.83
CA GLY A 264 2.89 -17.97 0.87
C GLY A 264 3.74 -16.99 0.07
N ILE A 265 3.15 -15.87 -0.36
CA ILE A 265 3.86 -14.79 -1.06
C ILE A 265 4.97 -14.23 -0.16
N ILE A 266 4.66 -13.93 1.10
CA ILE A 266 5.60 -13.40 2.09
C ILE A 266 6.82 -14.31 2.29
N LEU A 267 6.58 -15.62 2.43
CA LEU A 267 7.65 -16.61 2.62
C LEU A 267 8.60 -16.69 1.42
N ILE A 268 8.08 -16.49 0.21
CA ILE A 268 8.90 -16.46 -1.00
C ILE A 268 9.67 -15.13 -1.09
N SER A 269 9.02 -14.01 -0.75
CA SER A 269 9.68 -12.69 -0.74
C SER A 269 10.87 -12.64 0.22
N SER A 270 10.80 -13.31 1.38
CA SER A 270 11.92 -13.32 2.35
C SER A 270 13.17 -14.05 1.87
N THR A 271 13.03 -14.91 0.86
CA THR A 271 14.13 -15.69 0.28
C THR A 271 14.58 -15.16 -1.08
N THR A 272 13.92 -14.11 -1.59
CA THR A 272 14.22 -13.51 -2.89
C THR A 272 15.08 -12.27 -2.71
N GLN A 273 16.19 -12.19 -3.46
CA GLN A 273 17.02 -10.98 -3.48
C GLN A 273 16.27 -9.83 -4.17
N HIS A 274 16.16 -8.69 -3.50
CA HIS A 274 15.65 -7.47 -4.12
C HIS A 274 16.76 -6.77 -4.93
N ILE A 275 16.42 -6.35 -6.13
CA ILE A 275 17.31 -5.56 -6.99
C ILE A 275 17.31 -4.12 -6.44
N THR A 276 18.49 -3.62 -6.08
CA THR A 276 18.65 -2.30 -5.43
C THR A 276 19.13 -1.21 -6.38
N ASN A 277 19.45 -1.55 -7.63
CA ASN A 277 20.21 -0.67 -8.54
C ASN A 277 19.48 -0.39 -9.88
N LEU A 278 18.22 0.04 -9.85
CA LEU A 278 17.62 0.62 -11.07
C LEU A 278 18.15 2.07 -11.23
N LYS A 279 18.01 2.69 -12.41
CA LYS A 279 18.42 4.10 -12.63
C LYS A 279 17.22 5.04 -12.51
N THR A 280 17.39 6.20 -11.86
CA THR A 280 16.38 7.27 -11.74
C THR A 280 16.37 8.19 -12.93
#